data_AF-A0A934E3A3-F1
#
_entry.id   AF-A0A934E3A3-F1
#
_cell.length_a   1.000
_cell.length_b   1.000
_cell.length_c   1.000
_cell.angle_alpha   90.00
_cell.angle_beta   90.00
_cell.angle_gamma   90.00
#
_symmetry.space_group_name_H-M   'P 1'
#
loop_
_entity.id
_entity.type
_entity.pdbx_description
1 polymer ?
#
loop_
_entity_poly.entity_id
_entity_poly.type
_entity_poly.pdbx_seq_one_letter_code
_entity_poly.pdbx_strand_id
1 'polypeptide(L)'
;MDTSSDSAQRMVTRRTALLLCLGSLVVGGGLGFLGGVLSVPAARSFFAGMFEDERQADVAHPKRFERPGFRFDYPGNWKIDREDSDFDPDHLVSVESPGASFAMVIVAAPELDPAAATRAQEEAFSKKLFRGQATRTPFQKWGRFQGEGVDLGGRILGLSPGAVRVFSFRAGEATFTV
;
A
#
# COMPACT_ATOMS: atom_id res chain seq x y z
N MET A 1 57.87 -17.74 35.01
CA MET A 1 57.32 -18.15 33.70
C MET A 1 55.84 -17.87 33.75
N ASP A 2 55.43 -16.73 33.19
CA ASP A 2 54.13 -16.11 33.43
C ASP A 2 53.39 -15.98 32.08
N THR A 3 52.83 -17.08 31.60
CA THR A 3 52.18 -17.18 30.27
C THR A 3 50.66 -17.05 30.33
N SER A 4 50.08 -16.87 31.53
CA SER A 4 48.63 -16.86 31.72
C SER A 4 48.00 -15.49 31.43
N SER A 5 48.68 -14.38 31.77
CA SER A 5 48.11 -13.01 31.66
C SER A 5 47.97 -12.49 30.21
N ASP A 6 48.81 -12.93 29.28
CA ASP A 6 48.84 -12.40 27.90
C ASP A 6 47.69 -12.97 27.03
N SER A 7 47.18 -14.16 27.36
CA SER A 7 46.08 -14.78 26.61
C SER A 7 44.71 -14.14 26.90
N ALA A 8 44.48 -13.69 28.13
CA ALA A 8 43.24 -13.04 28.54
C ALA A 8 43.10 -11.62 27.95
N GLN A 9 44.19 -10.85 27.92
CA GLN A 9 44.18 -9.51 27.33
C GLN A 9 43.92 -9.54 25.82
N ARG A 10 44.52 -10.48 25.08
CA ARG A 10 44.28 -10.62 23.62
C ARG A 10 42.85 -11.00 23.28
N MET A 11 42.16 -11.74 24.16
CA MET A 11 40.79 -12.17 23.93
C MET A 11 39.76 -11.05 24.14
N VAL A 12 40.01 -10.14 25.09
CA VAL A 12 39.17 -8.96 25.34
C VAL A 12 39.30 -7.96 24.18
N THR A 13 40.52 -7.67 23.72
CA THR A 13 40.76 -6.70 22.64
C THR A 13 40.13 -7.13 21.31
N ARG A 14 40.10 -8.44 21.01
CA ARG A 14 39.44 -8.97 19.80
C ARG A 14 37.92 -8.86 19.84
N ARG A 15 37.29 -9.09 20.99
CA ARG A 15 35.82 -8.98 21.14
C ARG A 15 35.34 -7.53 21.04
N THR A 16 36.08 -6.59 21.62
CA THR A 16 35.74 -5.16 21.54
C THR A 16 35.93 -4.60 20.13
N ALA A 17 36.99 -5.01 19.41
CA ALA A 17 37.20 -4.62 18.01
C ALA A 17 36.11 -5.18 17.07
N LEU A 18 35.68 -6.43 17.28
CA LEU A 18 34.62 -7.04 16.47
C LEU A 18 33.26 -6.34 16.66
N LEU A 19 32.93 -5.98 17.91
CA LEU A 19 31.69 -5.25 18.23
C LEU A 19 31.69 -3.82 17.66
N LEU A 20 32.83 -3.12 17.67
CA LEU A 20 32.98 -1.81 17.03
C LEU A 20 32.86 -1.88 15.51
N CYS A 21 33.42 -2.91 14.86
CA CYS A 21 33.28 -3.13 13.43
C CYS A 21 31.84 -3.50 13.02
N LEU A 22 31.15 -4.34 13.80
CA LEU A 22 29.73 -4.65 13.55
C LEU A 22 28.83 -3.42 13.76
N GLY A 23 29.12 -2.61 14.79
CA GLY A 23 28.40 -1.35 15.03
C GLY A 23 28.57 -0.34 13.90
N SER A 24 29.79 -0.17 13.37
CA SER A 24 30.06 0.75 12.26
C SER A 24 29.48 0.26 10.92
N LEU A 25 29.39 -1.06 10.70
CA LEU A 25 28.75 -1.63 9.51
C LEU A 25 27.23 -1.46 9.51
N VAL A 26 26.59 -1.57 10.68
CA VAL A 26 25.14 -1.36 10.82
C VAL A 26 24.77 0.11 10.72
N VAL A 27 25.55 1.01 11.34
CA VAL A 27 25.32 2.47 11.27
C VAL A 27 25.68 3.03 9.89
N GLY A 28 26.82 2.61 9.31
CA GLY A 28 27.25 3.03 7.98
C GLY A 28 26.40 2.43 6.85
N GLY A 29 25.95 1.18 7.00
CA GLY A 29 25.03 0.52 6.08
C GLY A 29 23.64 1.13 6.11
N GLY A 30 23.09 1.43 7.29
CA GLY A 30 21.77 2.07 7.44
C GLY A 30 21.75 3.52 6.95
N LEU A 31 22.74 4.33 7.33
CA LEU A 31 22.84 5.74 6.90
C LEU A 31 23.25 5.86 5.43
N GLY A 32 24.15 5.01 4.94
CA GLY A 32 24.56 4.98 3.54
C GLY A 32 23.46 4.49 2.60
N PHE A 33 22.67 3.51 3.03
CA PHE A 33 21.50 3.03 2.29
C PHE A 33 20.39 4.07 2.25
N LEU A 34 20.06 4.72 3.37
CA LEU A 34 19.06 5.80 3.37
C LEU A 34 19.53 7.04 2.59
N GLY A 35 20.79 7.43 2.70
CA GLY A 35 21.37 8.52 1.91
C GLY A 35 21.41 8.22 0.40
N GLY A 36 21.72 6.99 0.02
CA GLY A 36 21.67 6.53 -1.37
C GLY A 36 20.26 6.47 -1.94
N VAL A 37 19.31 5.92 -1.18
CA VAL A 37 17.92 5.78 -1.62
C VAL A 37 17.22 7.14 -1.74
N LEU A 38 17.49 8.11 -0.86
CA LEU A 38 16.93 9.46 -0.95
C LEU A 38 17.49 10.31 -2.11
N SER A 39 18.59 9.88 -2.74
CA SER A 39 19.19 10.57 -3.89
C SER A 39 18.54 10.24 -5.23
N VAL A 40 17.69 9.20 -5.29
CA VAL A 40 16.95 8.83 -6.50
C VAL A 40 15.59 9.55 -6.50
N PRO A 41 15.24 10.35 -7.52
CA PRO A 41 13.99 11.12 -7.53
C PRO A 41 12.73 10.28 -7.28
N ALA A 42 12.66 9.08 -7.89
CA ALA A 42 11.55 8.15 -7.72
C ALA A 42 11.42 7.58 -6.30
N ALA A 43 12.55 7.35 -5.62
CA ALA A 43 12.53 6.92 -4.23
C ALA A 43 12.20 8.08 -3.29
N ARG A 44 12.68 9.30 -3.60
CA ARG A 44 12.35 10.50 -2.83
C ARG A 44 10.87 10.85 -2.90
N SER A 45 10.22 10.77 -4.07
CA SER A 45 8.78 10.98 -4.20
C SER A 45 7.98 9.86 -3.53
N PHE A 46 8.42 8.60 -3.65
CA PHE A 46 7.84 7.47 -2.93
C PHE A 46 7.91 7.64 -1.40
N PHE A 47 9.04 8.07 -0.85
CA PHE A 47 9.18 8.34 0.58
C PHE A 47 8.45 9.61 1.02
N ALA A 48 8.45 10.68 0.21
CA ALA A 48 7.70 11.90 0.52
C ALA A 48 6.19 11.63 0.63
N GLY A 49 5.63 10.84 -0.30
CA GLY A 49 4.22 10.42 -0.24
C GLY A 49 3.91 9.46 0.91
N MET A 50 4.89 8.68 1.40
CA MET A 50 4.72 7.80 2.55
C MET A 50 4.60 8.55 3.89
N PHE A 51 4.97 9.84 3.90
CA PHE A 51 4.94 10.71 5.08
C PHE A 51 4.05 11.95 4.91
N GLU A 52 3.23 12.03 3.86
CA GLU A 52 2.17 13.03 3.84
C GLU A 52 1.14 12.67 4.91
N ASP A 53 0.92 13.57 5.86
CA ASP A 53 -0.06 13.39 6.91
C ASP A 53 -1.46 13.26 6.28
N GLU A 54 -1.99 12.04 6.33
CA GLU A 54 -3.35 11.74 5.91
C GLU A 54 -4.33 12.68 6.62
N ARG A 55 -5.09 13.46 5.84
CA ARG A 55 -6.13 14.32 6.43
C ARG A 55 -7.44 13.55 6.52
N GLN A 56 -8.15 13.79 7.61
CA GLN A 56 -9.50 13.24 7.79
C GLN A 56 -10.39 13.57 6.58
N ALA A 57 -11.10 12.56 6.08
CA ALA A 57 -12.04 12.71 4.99
C ALA A 57 -13.19 13.67 5.36
N ASP A 58 -13.46 14.67 4.52
CA ASP A 58 -14.60 15.58 4.64
C ASP A 58 -15.86 14.89 4.11
N VAL A 59 -16.47 14.08 4.96
CA VAL A 59 -17.72 13.37 4.66
C VAL A 59 -18.96 14.24 4.86
N ALA A 60 -18.82 15.45 5.41
CA ALA A 60 -19.93 16.37 5.63
C ALA A 60 -20.28 17.17 4.36
N HIS A 61 -19.30 17.41 3.48
CA HIS A 61 -19.50 18.10 2.21
C HIS A 61 -19.06 17.23 1.03
N PRO A 62 -19.74 16.10 0.77
CA PRO A 62 -19.33 15.19 -0.29
C PRO A 62 -19.39 15.86 -1.66
N LYS A 63 -18.45 15.50 -2.51
CA LYS A 63 -18.51 15.74 -3.95
C LYS A 63 -19.17 14.54 -4.62
N ARG A 64 -19.69 14.75 -5.82
CA ARG A 64 -20.34 13.70 -6.61
C ARG A 64 -19.66 13.51 -7.95
N PHE A 65 -19.47 12.25 -8.32
CA PHE A 65 -19.13 11.83 -9.67
C PHE A 65 -20.35 11.19 -10.33
N GLU A 66 -20.73 11.64 -11.51
CA GLU A 66 -21.91 11.15 -12.24
C GLU A 66 -21.56 10.81 -13.68
N ARG A 67 -21.96 9.62 -14.11
CA ARG A 67 -21.91 9.13 -15.49
C ARG A 67 -23.26 8.52 -15.87
N PRO A 68 -23.54 8.27 -17.16
CA PRO A 68 -24.80 7.66 -17.59
C PRO A 68 -25.13 6.32 -16.90
N GLY A 69 -24.13 5.50 -16.60
CA GLY A 69 -24.31 4.16 -16.01
C GLY A 69 -24.17 4.07 -14.49
N PHE A 70 -23.53 5.06 -13.84
CA PHE A 70 -23.27 5.01 -12.41
C PHE A 70 -23.02 6.39 -11.81
N ARG A 71 -23.15 6.47 -10.50
CA ARG A 71 -22.78 7.65 -9.71
C ARG A 71 -22.30 7.23 -8.34
N PHE A 72 -21.40 8.00 -7.77
CA PHE A 72 -21.00 7.84 -6.38
C PHE A 72 -20.64 9.19 -5.75
N ASP A 73 -20.82 9.26 -4.44
CA ASP A 73 -20.39 10.36 -3.62
C ASP A 73 -19.00 10.03 -3.03
N TYR A 74 -18.13 11.03 -2.95
CA TYR A 74 -16.78 10.89 -2.38
C TYR A 74 -16.45 12.10 -1.49
N PRO A 75 -15.47 12.00 -0.57
CA PRO A 75 -15.20 13.07 0.39
C PRO A 75 -14.87 14.41 -0.28
N GLY A 76 -15.33 15.52 0.32
CA GLY A 76 -15.19 16.87 -0.23
C GLY A 76 -13.75 17.33 -0.40
N ASN A 77 -12.84 16.83 0.43
CA ASN A 77 -11.41 17.14 0.37
C ASN A 77 -10.60 16.14 -0.48
N TRP A 78 -11.23 15.14 -1.09
CA TRP A 78 -10.59 14.21 -2.02
C TRP A 78 -10.70 14.73 -3.47
N LYS A 79 -9.87 14.20 -4.36
CA LYS A 79 -9.83 14.56 -5.78
C LYS A 79 -9.89 13.32 -6.66
N ILE A 80 -10.47 13.45 -7.84
CA ILE A 80 -10.36 12.42 -8.88
C ILE A 80 -9.04 12.65 -9.59
N ASP A 81 -8.22 11.62 -9.69
CA ASP A 81 -7.03 11.69 -10.52
C ASP A 81 -7.43 11.53 -12.00
N ARG A 82 -7.32 12.62 -12.75
CA ARG A 82 -7.61 12.68 -14.19
C ARG A 82 -6.34 12.69 -15.03
N GLU A 83 -5.18 12.75 -14.39
CA GLU A 83 -3.88 12.82 -15.03
C GLU A 83 -3.26 11.42 -15.19
N ASP A 84 -3.81 10.40 -14.52
CA ASP A 84 -3.42 9.01 -14.76
C ASP A 84 -3.66 8.62 -16.24
N SER A 85 -2.67 7.96 -16.81
CA SER A 85 -2.72 7.38 -18.15
C SER A 85 -3.82 6.35 -18.35
N ASP A 86 -4.29 5.71 -17.29
CA ASP A 86 -5.36 4.71 -17.32
C ASP A 86 -6.74 5.28 -16.97
N PHE A 87 -6.83 6.59 -16.71
CA PHE A 87 -8.09 7.25 -16.41
C PHE A 87 -9.08 7.09 -17.56
N ASP A 88 -10.15 6.35 -17.29
CA ASP A 88 -11.31 6.25 -18.16
C ASP A 88 -12.55 6.59 -17.32
N PRO A 89 -13.17 7.76 -17.53
CA PRO A 89 -14.26 8.18 -16.67
C PRO A 89 -15.49 7.26 -16.77
N ASP A 90 -15.57 6.33 -17.73
CA ASP A 90 -16.63 5.33 -17.86
C ASP A 90 -16.23 3.95 -17.32
N HIS A 91 -14.93 3.65 -17.15
CA HIS A 91 -14.44 2.30 -16.82
C HIS A 91 -13.44 2.23 -15.66
N LEU A 92 -12.64 3.27 -15.43
CA LEU A 92 -11.60 3.27 -14.40
C LEU A 92 -11.40 4.68 -13.84
N VAL A 93 -11.77 4.87 -12.57
CA VAL A 93 -11.66 6.14 -11.87
C VAL A 93 -10.94 5.94 -10.55
N SER A 94 -9.87 6.71 -10.32
CA SER A 94 -9.20 6.80 -9.02
C SER A 94 -9.62 8.07 -8.27
N VAL A 95 -9.91 7.92 -6.98
CA VAL A 95 -10.21 9.03 -6.07
C VAL A 95 -9.14 9.04 -4.97
N GLU A 96 -8.33 10.10 -4.95
CA GLU A 96 -7.21 10.25 -4.05
C GLU A 96 -7.58 11.10 -2.83
N SER A 97 -7.15 10.63 -1.68
CA SER A 97 -7.12 11.43 -0.46
C SER A 97 -6.06 12.54 -0.54
N PRO A 98 -6.16 13.59 0.30
CA PRO A 98 -5.03 14.46 0.60
C PRO A 98 -4.04 13.74 1.54
N GLY A 99 -3.37 12.71 1.02
CA GLY A 99 -2.51 11.81 1.78
C GLY A 99 -2.11 10.57 0.97
N ALA A 100 -2.01 9.42 1.64
CA ALA A 100 -1.51 8.18 1.05
C ALA A 100 -2.63 7.18 0.70
N SER A 101 -3.89 7.54 0.95
CA SER A 101 -5.05 6.69 0.69
C SER A 101 -5.71 7.01 -0.64
N PHE A 102 -6.31 6.01 -1.28
CA PHE A 102 -7.13 6.21 -2.48
C PHE A 102 -8.23 5.14 -2.55
N ALA A 103 -9.23 5.39 -3.37
CA ALA A 103 -10.25 4.42 -3.77
C ALA A 103 -10.27 4.34 -5.29
N MET A 104 -10.33 3.14 -5.85
CA MET A 104 -10.41 2.91 -7.29
C MET A 104 -11.75 2.29 -7.63
N VAL A 105 -12.42 2.79 -8.66
CA VAL A 105 -13.68 2.23 -9.15
C VAL A 105 -13.43 1.71 -10.56
N ILE A 106 -13.59 0.40 -10.73
CA ILE A 106 -13.51 -0.28 -12.03
C ILE A 106 -14.90 -0.72 -12.43
N VAL A 107 -15.32 -0.35 -13.64
CA VAL A 107 -16.57 -0.76 -14.27
C VAL A 107 -16.24 -1.66 -15.44
N ALA A 108 -16.73 -2.89 -15.38
CA ALA A 108 -16.51 -3.91 -16.39
C ALA A 108 -17.84 -4.43 -16.95
N ALA A 109 -17.73 -5.14 -18.07
CA ALA A 109 -18.84 -5.81 -18.72
C ALA A 109 -19.53 -6.80 -17.75
N PRO A 110 -20.86 -7.01 -17.86
CA PRO A 110 -21.64 -7.78 -16.89
C PRO A 110 -21.26 -9.27 -16.86
N GLU A 111 -20.66 -9.79 -17.92
CA GLU A 111 -20.19 -11.18 -18.04
C GLU A 111 -19.02 -11.46 -17.08
N LEU A 112 -18.30 -10.44 -16.61
CA LEU A 112 -17.24 -10.61 -15.65
C LEU A 112 -17.83 -11.09 -14.32
N ASP A 113 -17.40 -12.28 -13.88
CA ASP A 113 -17.73 -12.84 -12.57
C ASP A 113 -17.11 -11.99 -11.45
N PRO A 114 -17.91 -11.44 -10.51
CA PRO A 114 -17.39 -10.70 -9.36
C PRO A 114 -16.34 -11.47 -8.55
N ALA A 115 -16.49 -12.79 -8.39
CA ALA A 115 -15.50 -13.58 -7.67
C ALA A 115 -14.15 -13.60 -8.39
N ALA A 116 -14.18 -13.74 -9.72
CA ALA A 116 -12.98 -13.68 -10.55
C ALA A 116 -12.32 -12.29 -10.51
N ALA A 117 -13.11 -11.22 -10.57
CA ALA A 117 -12.63 -9.84 -10.46
C ALA A 117 -11.92 -9.58 -9.12
N THR A 118 -12.57 -9.95 -8.00
CA THR A 118 -11.99 -9.81 -6.66
C THR A 118 -10.69 -10.60 -6.52
N ARG A 119 -10.63 -11.85 -7.00
CA ARG A 119 -9.40 -12.66 -6.95
C ARG A 119 -8.26 -12.05 -7.76
N ALA A 120 -8.55 -11.48 -8.93
CA ALA A 120 -7.54 -10.85 -9.77
C ALA A 120 -6.91 -9.63 -9.09
N GLN A 121 -7.73 -8.78 -8.47
CA GLN A 121 -7.25 -7.63 -7.69
C GLN A 121 -6.51 -8.06 -6.43
N GLU A 122 -7.04 -9.06 -5.71
CA GLU A 122 -6.38 -9.65 -4.54
C GLU A 122 -4.98 -10.14 -4.86
N GLU A 123 -4.81 -10.88 -5.96
CA GLU A 123 -3.53 -11.40 -6.41
C GLU A 123 -2.58 -10.25 -6.75
N ALA A 124 -3.05 -9.25 -7.50
CA ALA A 124 -2.27 -8.09 -7.88
C ALA A 124 -1.73 -7.35 -6.65
N PHE A 125 -2.59 -7.03 -5.67
CA PHE A 125 -2.18 -6.34 -4.44
C PHE A 125 -1.32 -7.23 -3.53
N SER A 126 -1.68 -8.49 -3.35
CA SER A 126 -0.90 -9.42 -2.51
C SER A 126 0.53 -9.57 -3.01
N LYS A 127 0.71 -9.68 -4.34
CA LYS A 127 2.03 -9.86 -4.96
C LYS A 127 2.84 -8.56 -4.97
N LYS A 128 2.24 -7.44 -5.39
CA LYS A 128 2.94 -6.18 -5.60
C LYS A 128 3.13 -5.38 -4.31
N LEU A 129 2.09 -5.27 -3.48
CA LEU A 129 2.12 -4.44 -2.28
C LEU A 129 2.56 -5.23 -1.05
N PHE A 130 1.94 -6.37 -0.77
CA PHE A 130 2.17 -7.10 0.49
C PHE A 130 3.25 -8.19 0.41
N ARG A 131 3.90 -8.37 -0.75
CA ARG A 131 4.96 -9.38 -1.00
C ARG A 131 4.58 -10.80 -0.52
N GLY A 132 3.32 -11.17 -0.67
CA GLY A 132 2.77 -12.48 -0.30
C GLY A 132 2.49 -12.69 1.19
N GLN A 133 2.58 -11.64 2.02
CA GLN A 133 2.43 -11.73 3.49
C GLN A 133 1.16 -11.05 4.02
N ALA A 134 0.17 -10.77 3.16
CA ALA A 134 -1.09 -10.18 3.59
C ALA A 134 -1.93 -11.19 4.40
N THR A 135 -2.51 -10.73 5.50
CA THR A 135 -3.66 -11.37 6.14
C THR A 135 -4.89 -11.13 5.27
N ARG A 136 -5.69 -12.16 5.05
CA ARG A 136 -6.89 -12.14 4.19
C ARG A 136 -8.14 -12.39 5.02
N THR A 137 -9.11 -11.51 4.92
CA THR A 137 -10.43 -11.69 5.56
C THR A 137 -11.52 -11.55 4.50
N PRO A 138 -12.09 -12.66 4.00
CA PRO A 138 -13.13 -12.60 2.99
C PRO A 138 -14.45 -12.07 3.57
N PHE A 139 -15.25 -11.41 2.74
CA PHE A 139 -16.60 -10.95 3.06
C PHE A 139 -17.48 -10.92 1.80
N GLN A 140 -18.80 -10.97 1.95
CA GLN A 140 -19.72 -11.11 0.80
C GLN A 140 -20.73 -9.97 0.65
N LYS A 141 -20.66 -8.97 1.53
CA LYS A 141 -21.63 -7.88 1.56
C LYS A 141 -20.96 -6.57 1.92
N TRP A 142 -21.26 -5.52 1.16
CA TRP A 142 -20.87 -4.15 1.48
C TRP A 142 -22.06 -3.21 1.32
N GLY A 143 -22.50 -2.63 2.44
CA GLY A 143 -23.70 -1.81 2.48
C GLY A 143 -24.92 -2.61 2.04
N ARG A 144 -25.54 -2.19 0.93
CA ARG A 144 -26.70 -2.86 0.33
C ARG A 144 -26.35 -3.87 -0.76
N PHE A 145 -25.09 -3.95 -1.17
CA PHE A 145 -24.67 -4.77 -2.30
C PHE A 145 -24.21 -6.14 -1.82
N GLN A 146 -24.66 -7.18 -2.53
CA GLN A 146 -24.19 -8.56 -2.38
C GLN A 146 -23.14 -8.83 -3.46
N GLY A 147 -22.02 -9.45 -3.09
CA GLY A 147 -20.90 -9.66 -3.98
C GLY A 147 -19.79 -10.48 -3.32
N GLU A 148 -18.57 -10.26 -3.76
CA GLU A 148 -17.37 -10.96 -3.30
C GLU A 148 -16.31 -9.95 -2.91
N GLY A 149 -15.79 -10.03 -1.68
CA GLY A 149 -14.79 -9.11 -1.19
C GLY A 149 -13.75 -9.75 -0.30
N VAL A 150 -12.64 -9.03 -0.13
CA VAL A 150 -11.53 -9.43 0.73
C VAL A 150 -10.88 -8.19 1.35
N ASP A 151 -10.66 -8.25 2.65
CA ASP A 151 -9.77 -7.34 3.35
C ASP A 151 -8.37 -7.92 3.38
N LEU A 152 -7.42 -7.16 2.85
CA LEU A 152 -5.99 -7.42 2.91
C LEU A 152 -5.36 -6.50 3.94
N GLY A 153 -4.67 -7.07 4.93
CA GLY A 153 -3.94 -6.31 5.94
C GLY A 153 -2.50 -6.81 6.06
N GLY A 154 -1.54 -5.90 6.26
CA GLY A 154 -0.15 -6.30 6.43
C GLY A 154 0.81 -5.13 6.36
N ARG A 155 2.07 -5.43 6.03
CA ARG A 155 3.09 -4.39 5.80
C ARG A 155 3.23 -4.13 4.30
N ILE A 156 2.85 -2.93 3.85
CA ILE A 156 3.05 -2.50 2.48
C ILE A 156 4.56 -2.39 2.22
N LEU A 157 5.01 -3.15 1.21
CA LEU A 157 6.41 -3.30 0.81
C LEU A 157 7.34 -3.73 1.97
N GLY A 158 6.78 -4.32 3.03
CA GLY A 158 7.48 -4.69 4.25
C GLY A 158 7.77 -3.52 5.21
N LEU A 159 7.39 -2.29 4.87
CA LEU A 159 7.85 -1.07 5.56
C LEU A 159 6.83 -0.49 6.52
N SER A 160 5.58 -0.29 6.09
CA SER A 160 4.55 0.38 6.89
C SER A 160 3.30 -0.49 7.00
N PRO A 161 2.57 -0.47 8.13
CA PRO A 161 1.24 -1.06 8.21
C PRO A 161 0.34 -0.43 7.15
N GLY A 162 -0.47 -1.25 6.49
CA GLY A 162 -1.47 -0.79 5.55
C GLY A 162 -2.53 -1.85 5.31
N ALA A 163 -3.61 -1.42 4.68
CA ALA A 163 -4.74 -2.27 4.35
C ALA A 163 -5.28 -1.93 2.96
N VAL A 164 -5.82 -2.94 2.28
CA VAL A 164 -6.57 -2.79 1.04
C VAL A 164 -7.86 -3.58 1.20
N ARG A 165 -8.99 -2.96 0.89
CA ARG A 165 -10.27 -3.64 0.77
C ARG A 165 -10.60 -3.72 -0.71
N VAL A 166 -10.96 -4.90 -1.19
CA VAL A 166 -11.47 -5.11 -2.54
C VAL A 166 -12.87 -5.69 -2.43
N PHE A 167 -13.81 -5.18 -3.22
CA PHE A 167 -15.15 -5.74 -3.33
C PHE A 167 -15.68 -5.61 -4.75
N SER A 168 -16.12 -6.74 -5.29
CA SER A 168 -16.75 -6.79 -6.60
C SER A 168 -18.21 -7.20 -6.48
N PHE A 169 -19.08 -6.58 -7.25
CA PHE A 169 -20.51 -6.90 -7.29
C PHE A 169 -21.11 -6.57 -8.65
N ARG A 170 -22.27 -7.16 -8.96
CA ARG A 170 -23.04 -6.85 -10.16
C ARG A 170 -24.15 -5.86 -9.84
N ALA A 171 -24.35 -4.86 -10.68
CA ALA A 171 -25.50 -3.96 -10.61
C ALA A 171 -25.92 -3.52 -12.01
N GLY A 172 -27.17 -3.81 -12.38
CA GLY A 172 -27.65 -3.58 -13.75
C GLY A 172 -26.82 -4.36 -14.76
N GLU A 173 -26.41 -3.69 -15.83
CA GLU A 173 -25.65 -4.25 -16.96
C GLU A 173 -24.12 -4.09 -16.77
N ALA A 174 -23.63 -4.03 -15.53
CA ALA A 174 -22.20 -3.88 -15.25
C ALA A 174 -21.75 -4.66 -14.01
N THR A 175 -20.47 -5.03 -14.02
CA THR A 175 -19.75 -5.52 -12.84
C THR A 175 -18.85 -4.40 -12.32
N PHE A 176 -19.00 -4.06 -11.04
CA PHE A 176 -18.23 -3.04 -10.36
C PHE A 176 -17.19 -3.69 -9.47
N THR A 177 -15.98 -3.15 -9.43
CA THR A 177 -14.95 -3.46 -8.42
C THR A 177 -14.50 -2.17 -7.75
N VAL A 178 -14.46 -2.18 -6.42
CA VAL A 178 -14.01 -1.06 -5.57
C VAL A 178 -12.96 -1.53 -4.58
#